data_AF-A0ABD2NT52-F1
#
_entry.id   AF-A0ABD2NT52-F1
#
_cell.length_a   1.000
_cell.length_b   1.000
_cell.length_c   1.000
_cell.angle_alpha   90.00
_cell.angle_beta   90.00
_cell.angle_gamma   90.00
#
_symmetry.space_group_name_H-M   'P 1'
#
loop_
_entity.id
_entity.type
_entity.pdbx_description
1 polymer ?
#
loop_
_entity_poly.entity_id
_entity_poly.type
_entity_poly.pdbx_seq_one_letter_code
_entity_poly.pdbx_strand_id
1 'polypeptide(L)'
;MVMCFAPDCKHYSERDRCRFFVFPSDEVERKRWIALLRREDKQPSRYSLVCSCHFIDKDRNNGPTLFEHNKTKRFSDLSSASGPKAKKSNIQILEDELSMPSTSHASSHLHAELPISPILCWERGNEEEEDDPSYSEDTPAINFSATTEAENYFLKEENEKLSEKLEKLSISFSYAHIQGNDAHILLNTGTPTEEIFMNLFNLMDS
;
A
#
# COMPACT_ATOMS: atom_id res chain seq x y z
N MET A 1 10.06 -33.04 7.73
CA MET A 1 10.75 -31.73 7.67
C MET A 1 10.02 -30.76 6.74
N VAL A 2 9.42 -29.69 7.30
CA VAL A 2 8.80 -28.61 6.51
C VAL A 2 9.61 -27.33 6.69
N MET A 3 9.90 -26.67 5.57
CA MET A 3 10.57 -25.37 5.53
C MET A 3 9.52 -24.26 5.45
N CYS A 4 9.82 -23.10 6.04
CA CYS A 4 9.00 -21.92 5.87
C CYS A 4 8.87 -21.54 4.38
N PHE A 5 7.65 -21.22 3.97
CA PHE A 5 7.34 -20.85 2.59
C PHE A 5 7.74 -19.41 2.23
N ALA A 6 7.95 -18.54 3.24
CA ALA A 6 8.32 -17.15 3.03
C ALA A 6 9.65 -16.99 2.28
N PRO A 7 9.76 -15.98 1.39
CA PRO A 7 11.01 -15.69 0.71
C PRO A 7 12.11 -15.39 1.74
N ASP A 8 13.33 -15.82 1.42
CA ASP A 8 14.54 -15.63 2.22
C ASP A 8 14.51 -16.23 3.64
N CYS A 9 13.44 -16.95 3.99
CA CYS A 9 13.30 -17.60 5.29
C CYS A 9 13.87 -19.03 5.26
N LYS A 10 14.80 -19.32 6.15
CA LYS A 10 15.46 -20.63 6.28
C LYS A 10 14.99 -21.42 7.51
N HIS A 11 13.85 -21.06 8.11
CA HIS A 11 13.32 -21.76 9.27
C HIS A 11 12.75 -23.13 8.89
N TYR A 12 13.06 -24.15 9.69
CA TYR A 12 12.57 -25.51 9.60
C TYR A 12 11.83 -25.92 10.87
N SER A 13 10.74 -26.68 10.69
CA SER A 13 9.87 -27.15 11.79
C SER A 13 10.58 -27.97 12.88
N GLU A 14 11.67 -28.64 12.52
CA GLU A 14 12.41 -29.54 13.43
C GLU A 14 13.61 -28.85 14.10
N ARG A 15 14.19 -27.83 13.45
CA ARG A 15 15.37 -27.12 13.94
C ARG A 15 15.00 -25.91 14.81
N ASP A 16 13.96 -25.20 14.40
CA ASP A 16 13.65 -23.88 14.92
C ASP A 16 12.42 -23.91 15.83
N ARG A 17 12.45 -23.11 16.91
CA ARG A 17 11.41 -23.09 17.94
C ARG A 17 10.21 -22.19 17.59
N CYS A 18 10.00 -21.89 16.31
CA CYS A 18 8.88 -21.06 15.85
C CYS A 18 7.64 -21.92 15.55
N ARG A 19 6.45 -21.32 15.69
CA ARG A 19 5.21 -21.99 15.29
C ARG A 19 5.08 -21.89 13.77
N PHE A 20 4.41 -22.86 13.16
CA PHE A 20 4.14 -22.85 11.73
C PHE A 20 2.63 -22.76 11.50
N PHE A 21 2.22 -21.84 10.64
CA PHE A 21 0.84 -21.62 10.27
C PHE A 21 0.57 -22.13 8.86
N VAL A 22 -0.53 -22.86 8.73
CA VAL A 22 -1.06 -23.31 7.44
C VAL A 22 -1.71 -22.12 6.74
N PHE A 23 -1.67 -22.10 5.41
CA PHE A 23 -2.46 -21.16 4.64
C PHE A 23 -3.96 -21.32 4.97
N PRO A 24 -4.71 -20.22 5.10
CA PRO A 24 -6.15 -20.26 5.30
C PRO A 24 -6.87 -21.07 4.21
N SER A 25 -7.98 -21.72 4.60
CA SER A 25 -8.90 -22.35 3.65
C SER A 25 -9.71 -21.30 2.88
N ASP A 26 -9.99 -20.15 3.50
CA ASP A 26 -10.71 -19.04 2.87
C ASP A 26 -9.89 -18.48 1.71
N GLU A 27 -10.45 -18.53 0.50
CA GLU A 27 -9.75 -18.13 -0.72
C GLU A 27 -9.28 -16.67 -0.69
N VAL A 28 -10.08 -15.78 -0.10
CA VAL A 28 -9.77 -14.36 0.02
C VAL A 28 -8.54 -14.13 0.91
N GLU A 29 -8.50 -14.79 2.07
CA GLU A 29 -7.39 -14.66 3.00
C GLU A 29 -6.13 -15.36 2.47
N ARG A 30 -6.30 -16.52 1.81
CA ARG A 30 -5.24 -17.24 1.13
C ARG A 30 -4.59 -16.39 0.03
N LYS A 31 -5.39 -15.73 -0.83
CA LYS A 31 -4.90 -14.79 -1.85
C LYS A 31 -4.18 -13.60 -1.21
N ARG A 32 -4.71 -13.06 -0.11
CA ARG A 32 -4.03 -12.00 0.66
C ARG A 32 -2.65 -12.45 1.15
N TRP A 33 -2.53 -13.66 1.70
CA TRP A 33 -1.24 -14.18 2.15
C TRP A 33 -0.25 -14.36 1.00
N ILE A 34 -0.69 -14.89 -0.13
CA ILE A 34 0.14 -15.04 -1.34
C ILE A 34 0.66 -13.68 -1.80
N ALA A 35 -0.22 -12.67 -1.88
CA ALA A 35 0.15 -11.32 -2.27
C ALA A 35 1.15 -10.66 -1.30
N LEU A 36 1.05 -10.94 0.00
CA LEU A 36 1.99 -10.43 1.01
C LEU A 36 3.37 -11.09 0.92
N LEU A 37 3.41 -12.39 0.63
CA LEU A 37 4.65 -13.16 0.50
C LEU A 37 5.41 -12.83 -0.79
N ARG A 38 4.73 -12.30 -1.82
CA ARG A 38 5.31 -11.82 -3.09
C ARG A 38 6.20 -12.87 -3.77
N ARG A 39 5.74 -14.11 -3.76
CA ARG A 39 6.48 -15.23 -4.30
C ARG A 39 5.93 -15.62 -5.68
N GLU A 40 6.65 -15.27 -6.73
CA GLU A 40 6.25 -15.53 -8.13
C GLU A 40 6.69 -16.91 -8.62
N ASP A 41 7.81 -17.43 -8.09
CA ASP A 41 8.39 -18.72 -8.51
C ASP A 41 7.52 -19.93 -8.12
N LYS A 42 6.72 -19.80 -7.05
CA LYS A 42 6.02 -20.96 -6.46
C LYS A 42 4.69 -20.58 -5.83
N GLN A 43 3.64 -21.31 -6.19
CA GLN A 43 2.34 -21.26 -5.53
C GLN A 43 2.31 -22.13 -4.27
N PRO A 44 1.63 -21.71 -3.19
CA PRO A 44 1.55 -22.52 -1.97
C PRO A 44 0.68 -23.75 -2.20
N SER A 45 1.14 -24.92 -1.76
CA SER A 45 0.33 -26.14 -1.74
C SER A 45 -0.46 -26.23 -0.42
N ARG A 46 -1.26 -27.29 -0.26
CA ARG A 46 -1.92 -27.61 1.02
C ARG A 46 -0.95 -27.88 2.17
N TYR A 47 0.32 -28.14 1.86
CA TYR A 47 1.38 -28.41 2.84
C TYR A 47 2.36 -27.24 3.00
N SER A 48 2.15 -26.13 2.28
CA SER A 48 2.96 -24.93 2.47
C SER A 48 2.63 -24.30 3.82
N LEU A 49 3.65 -23.99 4.61
CA LEU A 49 3.52 -23.38 5.92
C LEU A 49 4.37 -22.12 6.03
N VAL A 50 3.89 -21.13 6.76
CA VAL A 50 4.64 -19.90 7.07
C VAL A 50 4.97 -19.90 8.56
N CYS A 51 6.21 -19.59 8.93
CA CYS A 51 6.60 -19.55 10.34
C CYS A 51 6.08 -18.28 11.02
N SER A 52 5.89 -18.36 12.33
CA SER A 52 5.30 -17.30 13.16
C SER A 52 6.13 -16.01 13.19
N CYS A 53 7.40 -16.07 12.78
CA CYS A 53 8.29 -14.90 12.70
C CYS A 53 7.81 -13.86 11.68
N HIS A 54 6.96 -14.26 10.73
CA HIS A 54 6.41 -13.36 9.71
C HIS A 54 5.13 -12.64 10.16
N PHE A 55 4.61 -12.95 11.35
CA PHE A 55 3.33 -12.45 11.84
C PHE A 55 3.55 -11.45 12.98
N ILE A 56 2.81 -10.35 12.95
CA ILE A 56 2.73 -9.42 14.09
C ILE A 56 2.19 -10.19 15.29
N ASP A 57 2.81 -10.00 16.46
CA ASP A 57 2.48 -10.70 17.71
C ASP A 57 2.47 -12.24 17.62
N LYS A 58 3.06 -12.81 16.56
CA LYS A 58 2.99 -14.24 16.23
C LYS A 58 1.54 -14.73 16.10
N ASP A 59 0.60 -13.85 15.76
CA ASP A 59 -0.81 -14.18 15.54
C ASP A 59 -1.14 -14.30 14.05
N ARG A 60 -1.88 -15.36 13.72
CA ARG A 60 -2.30 -15.69 12.36
C ARG A 60 -3.21 -14.60 11.77
N ASN A 61 -4.05 -13.97 12.59
CA ASN A 61 -5.09 -13.05 12.14
C ASN A 61 -4.55 -11.79 11.44
N ASN A 62 -3.35 -11.36 11.79
CA ASN A 62 -2.71 -10.19 11.18
C ASN A 62 -2.14 -10.48 9.78
N GLY A 63 -2.00 -11.75 9.42
CA GLY A 63 -1.32 -12.21 8.21
C GLY A 63 0.21 -12.03 8.26
N PRO A 64 0.94 -12.63 7.30
CA PRO A 64 2.39 -12.55 7.28
C PRO A 64 2.80 -11.19 6.69
N THR A 65 3.13 -10.22 7.54
CA THR A 65 3.52 -8.86 7.13
C THR A 65 4.99 -8.55 7.42
N LEU A 66 5.64 -9.36 8.27
CA LEU A 66 7.01 -9.15 8.72
C LEU A 66 7.99 -9.84 7.78
N PHE A 67 8.58 -9.06 6.86
CA PHE A 67 9.64 -9.51 5.97
C PHE A 67 10.82 -8.54 6.00
N GLU A 68 12.01 -9.01 5.60
CA GLU A 68 13.24 -8.23 5.51
C GLU A 68 13.03 -6.95 4.68
N HIS A 69 12.39 -7.10 3.52
CA HIS A 69 12.08 -6.01 2.60
C HIS A 69 11.06 -4.99 3.12
N ASN A 70 10.34 -5.31 4.21
CA ASN A 70 9.37 -4.41 4.86
C ASN A 70 9.91 -3.79 6.15
N LYS A 71 11.13 -4.14 6.61
CA LYS A 71 11.67 -3.63 7.89
C LYS A 71 11.78 -2.10 7.93
N THR A 72 12.15 -1.48 6.81
CA THR A 72 12.30 -0.02 6.69
C THR A 72 10.99 0.73 6.48
N LYS A 73 9.91 0.02 6.08
CA LYS A 73 8.58 0.57 5.85
C LYS A 73 7.61 0.30 7.00
N ARG A 74 8.12 -0.19 8.14
CA ARG A 74 7.32 -0.32 9.34
C ARG A 74 6.99 1.08 9.84
N PHE A 75 5.85 1.60 9.43
CA PHE A 75 5.20 2.69 10.14
C PHE A 75 4.92 2.17 11.55
N SER A 76 5.81 2.49 12.47
CA SER A 76 5.58 2.29 13.90
C SER A 76 4.38 3.16 14.30
N ASP A 77 3.46 2.52 15.00
CA ASP A 77 2.45 3.14 15.88
C ASP A 77 1.18 3.70 15.25
N LEU A 78 0.31 2.82 14.74
CA LEU A 78 -1.16 2.99 14.82
C LEU A 78 -1.86 1.70 15.27
N SER A 79 -1.20 0.86 16.06
CA SER A 79 -1.81 -0.31 16.68
C SER A 79 -2.54 0.07 17.98
N SER A 80 -3.34 1.15 17.99
CA SER A 80 -4.35 1.48 19.01
C SER A 80 -5.15 2.72 18.61
N ALA A 81 -5.83 2.68 17.47
CA ALA A 81 -6.95 3.58 17.22
C ALA A 81 -8.01 2.82 16.42
N SER A 82 -9.14 2.57 17.07
CA SER A 82 -10.37 2.07 16.46
C SER A 82 -10.84 3.06 15.39
N GLY A 83 -10.46 2.82 14.12
CA GLY A 83 -10.97 3.52 12.96
C GLY A 83 -12.16 2.82 12.30
N PRO A 84 -13.09 3.54 11.63
CA PRO A 84 -14.31 2.98 11.07
C PRO A 84 -14.03 1.99 9.93
N LYS A 85 -14.83 0.93 9.86
CA LYS A 85 -14.70 -0.17 8.88
C LYS A 85 -14.75 0.34 7.44
N ALA A 86 -13.60 0.30 6.76
CA ALA A 86 -13.54 0.47 5.30
C ALA A 86 -14.13 -0.77 4.60
N LYS A 87 -15.17 -0.56 3.79
CA LYS A 87 -15.76 -1.56 2.91
C LYS A 87 -14.75 -1.92 1.81
N LYS A 88 -14.53 -3.22 1.59
CA LYS A 88 -13.71 -3.76 0.50
C LYS A 88 -14.42 -3.54 -0.84
N SER A 89 -13.79 -2.85 -1.79
CA SER A 89 -14.06 -3.01 -3.21
C SER A 89 -12.91 -3.79 -3.86
N ASN A 90 -13.31 -4.69 -4.76
CA ASN A 90 -12.55 -5.80 -5.31
C ASN A 90 -11.96 -5.36 -6.66
N ILE A 91 -10.63 -5.32 -6.80
CA ILE A 91 -9.97 -5.19 -8.10
C ILE A 91 -9.47 -6.57 -8.51
N GLN A 92 -10.09 -7.12 -9.56
CA GLN A 92 -9.58 -8.28 -10.29
C GLN A 92 -8.91 -7.80 -11.57
N ILE A 93 -7.64 -8.17 -11.69
CA ILE A 93 -6.84 -8.18 -12.91
C ILE A 93 -7.14 -9.50 -13.61
N LEU A 94 -7.36 -9.47 -14.93
CA LEU A 94 -7.20 -10.63 -15.81
C LEU A 94 -6.44 -10.19 -17.07
N GLU A 95 -5.31 -10.86 -17.28
CA GLU A 95 -4.46 -10.88 -18.47
C GLU A 95 -4.97 -11.95 -19.45
N ASP A 96 -4.75 -11.77 -20.76
CA ASP A 96 -4.02 -12.78 -21.58
C ASP A 96 -3.63 -12.23 -22.99
N GLU A 97 -2.32 -12.29 -23.28
CA GLU A 97 -1.63 -12.81 -24.49
C GLU A 97 -2.13 -12.39 -25.90
N LEU A 98 -1.34 -12.04 -26.94
CA LEU A 98 0.08 -12.17 -27.29
C LEU A 98 0.33 -11.36 -28.60
N SER A 99 1.60 -11.09 -28.89
CA SER A 99 2.23 -10.80 -30.20
C SER A 99 2.76 -9.38 -30.45
N MET A 100 4.09 -9.24 -30.31
CA MET A 100 4.90 -8.22 -30.97
C MET A 100 4.97 -8.48 -32.49
N PRO A 101 5.17 -7.42 -33.29
CA PRO A 101 6.45 -7.35 -34.00
C PRO A 101 7.09 -5.95 -33.97
N SER A 102 8.42 -5.96 -33.92
CA SER A 102 9.29 -4.80 -34.05
C SER A 102 9.23 -4.20 -35.45
N THR A 103 9.08 -2.88 -35.58
CA THR A 103 9.93 -2.02 -36.44
C THR A 103 9.64 -0.54 -36.22
N SER A 104 10.70 0.26 -36.40
CA SER A 104 10.79 1.72 -36.39
C SER A 104 9.74 2.44 -37.23
N HIS A 105 9.33 3.64 -36.82
CA HIS A 105 9.49 4.92 -37.54
C HIS A 105 8.56 6.01 -36.95
N ALA A 106 9.08 7.23 -36.92
CA ALA A 106 8.43 8.44 -36.43
C ALA A 106 7.29 8.92 -37.36
N SER A 107 6.24 9.54 -36.79
CA SER A 107 5.70 10.88 -37.12
C SER A 107 4.19 11.03 -36.81
N SER A 108 3.88 12.09 -36.06
CA SER A 108 2.79 13.09 -36.21
C SER A 108 1.29 12.70 -36.33
N HIS A 109 0.49 13.43 -35.55
CA HIS A 109 -0.74 14.15 -35.93
C HIS A 109 -2.14 13.56 -35.58
N LEU A 110 -2.72 14.13 -34.51
CA LEU A 110 -4.08 14.63 -34.26
C LEU A 110 -5.38 13.79 -34.43
N HIS A 111 -6.30 14.12 -33.50
CA HIS A 111 -7.79 14.05 -33.49
C HIS A 111 -8.48 12.68 -33.47
N ALA A 112 -9.22 12.40 -32.39
CA ALA A 112 -10.69 12.55 -32.34
C ALA A 112 -11.28 11.79 -31.13
N GLU A 113 -12.23 12.45 -30.47
CA GLU A 113 -13.10 11.89 -29.43
C GLU A 113 -13.93 10.71 -29.94
N LEU A 114 -14.43 9.85 -29.03
CA LEU A 114 -15.78 9.27 -29.00
C LEU A 114 -15.95 8.36 -27.75
N PRO A 115 -17.18 8.04 -27.31
CA PRO A 115 -17.71 8.46 -26.02
C PRO A 115 -17.74 7.35 -24.95
N ILE A 116 -17.79 7.80 -23.69
CA ILE A 116 -18.06 6.98 -22.51
C ILE A 116 -19.54 6.57 -22.55
N SER A 117 -19.81 5.30 -22.86
CA SER A 117 -21.14 4.72 -22.70
C SER A 117 -21.42 4.40 -21.23
N PRO A 118 -22.61 4.74 -20.69
CA PRO A 118 -22.90 4.62 -19.28
C PRO A 118 -23.27 3.18 -18.87
N ILE A 119 -22.90 2.91 -17.62
CA ILE A 119 -23.23 1.81 -16.71
C ILE A 119 -24.56 1.09 -17.03
N LEU A 120 -24.48 -0.23 -17.28
CA LEU A 120 -25.61 -1.14 -17.11
C LEU A 120 -25.58 -1.70 -15.68
N CYS A 121 -26.59 -1.32 -14.91
CA CYS A 121 -26.90 -1.85 -13.59
C CYS A 121 -27.06 -3.37 -13.63
N TRP A 122 -26.48 -4.05 -12.64
CA TRP A 122 -26.76 -5.45 -12.35
C TRP A 122 -28.15 -5.57 -11.71
N GLU A 123 -29.04 -6.33 -12.32
CA GLU A 123 -30.22 -6.86 -11.63
C GLU A 123 -30.07 -8.35 -11.37
N ARG A 124 -30.32 -8.73 -10.11
CA ARG A 124 -30.61 -10.10 -9.71
C ARG A 124 -31.88 -10.10 -8.89
N GLY A 125 -32.90 -10.77 -9.41
CA GLY A 125 -34.07 -11.20 -8.67
C GLY A 125 -35.14 -11.75 -9.61
N ASN A 126 -35.45 -13.04 -9.46
CA ASN A 126 -36.78 -13.63 -9.66
C ASN A 126 -37.89 -12.66 -9.17
N GLU A 127 -39.10 -12.57 -9.71
CA GLU A 127 -40.07 -13.61 -10.06
C GLU A 127 -41.25 -12.93 -10.80
N GLU A 128 -41.95 -13.70 -11.64
CA GLU A 128 -43.38 -13.61 -11.99
C GLU A 128 -43.94 -12.33 -12.65
N GLU A 129 -44.52 -12.54 -13.85
CA GLU A 129 -45.40 -11.60 -14.57
C GLU A 129 -46.60 -11.21 -13.69
N GLU A 130 -46.96 -9.92 -13.66
CA GLU A 130 -48.31 -9.40 -13.96
C GLU A 130 -48.42 -7.87 -13.80
N ASP A 131 -49.45 -7.30 -14.43
CA ASP A 131 -49.70 -5.93 -14.90
C ASP A 131 -49.79 -4.73 -13.91
N ASP A 132 -49.57 -3.53 -14.49
CA ASP A 132 -50.18 -2.19 -14.22
C ASP A 132 -49.47 -1.16 -13.26
N PRO A 133 -49.84 0.15 -13.20
CA PRO A 133 -49.06 1.25 -13.78
C PRO A 133 -48.63 2.38 -12.79
N SER A 134 -47.75 3.28 -13.25
CA SER A 134 -47.57 4.67 -12.78
C SER A 134 -47.09 4.94 -11.33
N TYR A 135 -45.90 5.54 -11.18
CA TYR A 135 -45.71 6.87 -10.55
C TYR A 135 -44.23 7.28 -10.63
N SER A 136 -43.98 8.53 -11.04
CA SER A 136 -42.68 9.17 -11.18
C SER A 136 -42.13 9.64 -9.84
N GLU A 137 -40.88 9.29 -9.49
CA GLU A 137 -40.10 10.04 -8.49
C GLU A 137 -38.67 10.29 -8.98
N ASP A 138 -38.38 11.59 -9.19
CA ASP A 138 -37.06 12.15 -9.46
C ASP A 138 -36.12 11.92 -8.26
N THR A 139 -35.10 11.09 -8.42
CA THR A 139 -33.93 11.11 -7.52
C THR A 139 -32.84 11.98 -8.12
N PRO A 140 -32.33 13.02 -7.43
CA PRO A 140 -31.27 13.86 -7.97
C PRO A 140 -29.99 13.03 -8.09
N ALA A 141 -29.52 12.85 -9.32
CA ALA A 141 -28.22 12.27 -9.62
C ALA A 141 -27.14 13.11 -8.92
N ILE A 142 -26.65 12.63 -7.77
CA ILE A 142 -25.49 13.21 -7.12
C ILE A 142 -24.31 12.92 -8.05
N ASN A 143 -23.80 13.97 -8.70
CA ASN A 143 -22.65 13.91 -9.59
C ASN A 143 -21.38 13.51 -8.80
N PHE A 144 -21.21 12.20 -8.56
CA PHE A 144 -20.05 11.59 -7.90
C PHE A 144 -18.71 11.97 -8.54
N SER A 145 -18.75 12.36 -9.82
CA SER A 145 -17.57 12.87 -10.55
C SER A 145 -17.03 14.15 -9.92
N ALA A 146 -17.88 15.11 -9.60
CA ALA A 146 -17.46 16.43 -9.12
C ALA A 146 -16.79 16.36 -7.73
N THR A 147 -17.31 15.52 -6.83
CA THR A 147 -16.69 15.29 -5.51
C THR A 147 -15.34 14.59 -5.63
N THR A 148 -15.26 13.57 -6.50
CA THR A 148 -14.02 12.82 -6.72
C THR A 148 -12.94 13.67 -7.40
N GLU A 149 -13.34 14.54 -8.34
CA GLU A 149 -12.45 15.48 -9.00
C GLU A 149 -11.90 16.52 -8.02
N ALA A 150 -12.74 17.02 -7.12
CA ALA A 150 -12.32 17.95 -6.07
C ALA A 150 -11.30 17.30 -5.10
N GLU A 151 -11.55 16.06 -4.66
CA GLU A 151 -10.61 15.33 -3.81
C GLU A 151 -9.25 15.11 -4.50
N ASN A 152 -9.27 14.70 -5.78
CA ASN A 152 -8.05 14.52 -6.55
C ASN A 152 -7.26 15.83 -6.73
N TYR A 153 -7.95 16.96 -6.85
CA TYR A 153 -7.30 18.26 -6.93
C TYR A 153 -6.53 18.59 -5.65
N PHE A 154 -7.17 18.48 -4.48
CA PHE A 154 -6.52 18.75 -3.19
C PHE A 154 -5.34 17.79 -2.92
N LEU A 155 -5.50 16.51 -3.26
CA LEU A 155 -4.43 15.53 -3.12
C LEU A 155 -3.23 15.83 -4.02
N LYS A 156 -3.47 16.29 -5.25
CA LYS A 156 -2.39 16.71 -6.16
C LYS A 156 -1.68 17.95 -5.63
N GLU A 157 -2.43 18.93 -5.13
CA GLU A 157 -1.87 20.15 -4.54
C GLU A 157 -1.01 19.84 -3.30
N GLU A 158 -1.45 18.94 -2.43
CA GLU A 158 -0.65 18.51 -1.27
C GLU A 158 0.62 17.77 -1.70
N ASN A 159 0.53 16.87 -2.68
CA ASN A 159 1.69 16.17 -3.22
C ASN A 159 2.71 17.15 -3.83
N GLU A 160 2.23 18.14 -4.56
CA GLU A 160 3.08 19.19 -5.13
C GLU A 160 3.78 19.98 -4.00
N LYS A 161 3.04 20.45 -3.00
CA LYS A 161 3.61 21.14 -1.82
C LYS A 161 4.63 20.30 -1.08
N LEU A 162 4.39 19.01 -0.91
CA LEU A 162 5.34 18.09 -0.26
C LEU A 162 6.58 17.87 -1.12
N SER A 163 6.41 17.72 -2.43
CA SER A 163 7.53 17.57 -3.37
C SER A 163 8.43 18.81 -3.39
N GLU A 164 7.86 20.02 -3.41
CA GLU A 164 8.61 21.26 -3.31
C GLU A 164 9.34 21.39 -1.97
N LYS A 165 8.72 20.99 -0.87
CA LYS A 165 9.38 20.99 0.45
C LYS A 165 10.58 20.06 0.45
N LEU A 166 10.45 18.87 -0.12
CA LEU A 166 11.56 17.93 -0.25
C LEU A 166 12.68 18.48 -1.14
N GLU A 167 12.35 19.15 -2.24
CA GLU A 167 13.34 19.80 -3.10
C GLU A 167 14.06 20.95 -2.37
N LYS A 168 13.32 21.79 -1.64
CA LYS A 168 13.91 22.88 -0.84
C LYS A 168 14.84 22.34 0.25
N LEU A 169 14.46 21.24 0.91
CA LEU A 169 15.28 20.56 1.92
C LEU A 169 16.48 19.84 1.33
N SER A 170 16.39 19.36 0.09
CA SER A 170 17.52 18.72 -0.59
C SER A 170 18.60 19.73 -0.98
N ILE A 171 18.20 20.96 -1.31
CA ILE A 171 19.11 22.04 -1.71
C ILE A 171 19.69 22.77 -0.49
N SER A 172 18.86 23.04 0.53
CA SER A 172 19.29 23.75 1.73
C SER A 172 18.86 23.00 2.99
N PHE A 173 19.85 22.48 3.69
CA PHE A 173 19.69 21.84 4.99
C PHE A 173 20.42 22.66 6.04
N SER A 174 19.76 22.94 7.16
CA SER A 174 20.28 23.81 8.23
C SER A 174 19.94 23.26 9.60
N TYR A 175 20.63 23.76 10.63
CA TYR A 175 20.44 23.36 12.02
C TYR A 175 18.97 23.45 12.48
N ALA A 176 18.20 24.41 11.96
CA ALA A 176 16.78 24.58 12.29
C ALA A 176 15.91 23.32 12.02
N HIS A 177 16.38 22.40 11.17
CA HIS A 177 15.68 21.16 10.82
C HIS A 177 15.98 20.00 11.78
N ILE A 178 17.02 20.12 12.61
CA ILE A 178 17.46 19.07 13.54
C ILE A 178 17.45 19.50 15.01
N GLN A 179 17.25 20.80 15.28
CA GLN A 179 17.12 21.34 16.64
C GLN A 179 16.05 20.59 17.46
N GLY A 180 16.29 20.42 18.76
CA GLY A 180 15.38 19.72 19.68
C GLY A 180 15.33 18.20 19.55
N ASN A 181 16.14 17.60 18.67
CA ASN A 181 16.22 16.14 18.54
C ASN A 181 17.67 15.65 18.56
N ASP A 182 18.13 15.24 19.74
CA ASP A 182 19.51 14.77 19.98
C ASP A 182 19.92 13.62 19.04
N ALA A 183 18.99 12.75 18.65
CA ALA A 183 19.31 11.66 17.72
C ALA A 183 19.63 12.19 16.31
N HIS A 184 18.88 13.20 15.85
CA HIS A 184 19.17 13.86 14.57
C HIS A 184 20.43 14.71 14.65
N ILE A 185 20.69 15.35 15.79
CA ILE A 185 21.92 16.12 16.00
C ILE A 185 23.14 15.19 15.97
N LEU A 186 23.10 14.07 16.69
CA LEU A 186 24.15 13.05 16.66
C LEU A 186 24.39 12.50 15.27
N LEU A 187 23.32 12.16 14.54
CA LEU A 187 23.44 11.63 13.19
C LEU A 187 24.08 12.62 12.22
N ASN A 188 23.70 13.91 12.28
CA ASN A 188 24.13 14.91 11.31
C ASN A 188 25.43 15.63 11.68
N THR A 189 25.74 15.73 12.97
CA THR A 189 26.89 16.52 13.48
C THR A 189 27.95 15.67 14.18
N GLY A 190 27.62 14.43 14.55
CA GLY A 190 28.48 13.56 15.36
C GLY A 190 28.55 13.94 16.84
N THR A 191 27.82 14.96 17.28
CA THR A 191 27.81 15.41 18.68
C THR A 191 26.65 14.79 19.48
N PRO A 192 26.81 14.53 20.79
CA PRO A 192 25.84 13.72 21.53
C PRO A 192 24.49 14.41 21.76
N THR A 193 24.49 15.72 21.98
CA THR A 193 23.32 16.51 22.37
C THR A 193 23.35 17.90 21.75
N GLU A 194 22.18 18.54 21.67
CA GLU A 194 22.02 19.94 21.28
C GLU A 194 22.92 20.89 22.06
N GLU A 195 22.99 20.74 23.40
CA GLU A 195 23.79 21.61 24.24
C GLU A 195 25.27 21.56 23.88
N ILE A 196 25.81 20.36 23.62
CA ILE A 196 27.22 20.17 23.25
C ILE A 196 27.47 20.80 21.89
N PHE A 197 26.58 20.57 20.92
CA PHE A 197 26.69 21.18 19.60
C PHE A 197 26.75 22.71 19.68
N MET A 198 25.82 23.35 20.40
CA MET A 198 25.75 24.80 20.51
C MET A 198 26.94 25.39 21.26
N ASN A 199 27.42 24.73 22.32
CA ASN A 199 28.63 25.14 23.03
C ASN A 199 29.86 25.10 22.12
N LEU A 200 30.03 24.02 21.33
CA LEU A 200 31.13 23.91 20.37
C LEU A 200 31.02 24.94 19.25
N PHE A 201 29.81 25.17 18.74
CA PHE A 201 29.55 26.17 17.71
C PHE A 201 29.93 27.57 18.20
N ASN A 202 29.48 27.96 19.39
CA ASN A 202 29.80 29.25 19.99
C ASN A 202 31.31 29.44 20.23
N LEU A 203 32.04 28.37 20.56
CA LEU A 203 33.50 28.41 20.70
C LEU A 203 34.23 28.65 19.37
N MET A 204 33.67 28.21 18.24
CA MET A 204 34.25 28.42 16.92
C MET A 204 33.95 29.81 16.33
N ASP A 205 32.83 30.42 16.75
CA ASP A 205 32.43 31.78 16.35
C ASP A 205 33.08 32.89 17.21
N SER A 206 33.86 32.53 18.23
CA SER A 206 34.59 33.44 19.14
C SER A 206 35.98 33.83 18.61
#